data_AF-A0A510JI39-F1
#
_entry.id   AF-A0A510JI39-F1
#
_cell.length_a   1.000
_cell.length_b   1.000
_cell.length_c   1.000
_cell.angle_alpha   90.00
_cell.angle_beta   90.00
_cell.angle_gamma   90.00
#
_symmetry.space_group_name_H-M   'P 1'
#
loop_
_entity.id
_entity.type
_entity.pdbx_description
1 polymer ?
#
loop_
_entity_poly.entity_id
_entity_poly.type
_entity_poly.pdbx_seq_one_letter_code
_entity_poly.pdbx_strand_id
1 'polypeptide(L)'
;MKKILLKIVIFLIFVNVGFGDVAQIIGDYYSIDRGKVYYKNKILEGANPKTAELIGFSLLKDDKNVYYMGEKIKDVKIENPETFEFLSDTINTDSLDVFDNLSFFIFARGQDPLL
;
A
#
# COMPACT_ATOMS: atom_id res chain seq x y z
N MET A 1 9.78 23.90 -32.83
CA MET A 1 8.93 24.79 -32.00
C MET A 1 7.50 24.26 -31.81
N LYS A 2 6.71 23.99 -32.85
CA LYS A 2 5.32 23.46 -32.72
C LYS A 2 5.16 22.19 -31.86
N LYS A 3 6.11 21.25 -31.90
CA LYS A 3 6.07 20.00 -31.11
C LYS A 3 6.20 20.22 -29.58
N ILE A 4 6.94 21.25 -29.15
CA ILE A 4 7.11 21.60 -27.74
C ILE A 4 5.86 22.30 -27.21
N LEU A 5 5.29 23.21 -28.01
CA LEU A 5 4.03 23.87 -27.68
C LEU A 5 2.88 22.85 -27.52
N LEU A 6 2.82 21.85 -28.43
CA LEU A 6 1.82 20.78 -28.38
C LEU A 6 1.95 19.93 -27.11
N LYS A 7 3.18 19.59 -26.68
CA LYS A 7 3.41 18.86 -25.42
C LYS A 7 2.96 19.66 -24.19
N ILE A 8 3.21 20.96 -24.15
CA ILE A 8 2.80 21.83 -23.03
C ILE A 8 1.27 21.95 -22.98
N VAL A 9 0.62 22.10 -24.13
CA VAL A 9 -0.85 22.13 -24.20
C VAL A 9 -1.45 20.80 -23.76
N ILE A 10 -0.89 19.68 -24.19
CA ILE A 10 -1.32 18.34 -23.74
C ILE A 10 -1.13 18.18 -22.23
N PHE A 11 0.01 18.63 -21.67
CA PHE A 11 0.25 18.60 -20.22
C PHE A 11 -0.76 19.45 -19.45
N LEU A 12 -1.09 20.65 -19.94
CA LEU A 12 -2.13 21.50 -19.34
C LEU A 12 -3.53 20.88 -19.44
N ILE A 13 -3.84 20.18 -20.53
CA ILE A 13 -5.08 19.42 -20.66
C ILE A 13 -5.10 18.27 -19.66
N PHE A 14 -4.01 17.52 -19.48
CA PHE A 14 -3.95 16.43 -18.49
C PHE A 14 -3.98 16.91 -17.04
N VAL A 15 -3.49 18.11 -16.75
CA VAL A 15 -3.58 18.72 -15.41
C VAL A 15 -4.98 19.29 -15.13
N ASN A 16 -5.71 19.77 -16.16
CA ASN A 16 -7.02 20.39 -16.00
C ASN A 16 -8.21 19.47 -16.28
N VAL A 17 -8.05 18.47 -17.15
CA VAL A 17 -8.95 17.32 -17.26
C VAL A 17 -8.53 16.44 -16.11
N GLY A 18 -9.03 16.76 -14.91
CA GLY A 18 -8.90 15.86 -13.78
C GLY A 18 -9.26 14.47 -14.27
N PHE A 19 -8.33 13.52 -14.16
CA PHE A 19 -8.67 12.10 -14.18
C PHE A 19 -9.64 11.93 -13.02
N GLY A 20 -10.92 12.22 -13.27
CA GLY A 20 -11.98 12.20 -12.29
C GLY A 20 -12.03 10.79 -11.77
N ASP A 21 -11.56 10.63 -10.54
CA ASP A 21 -11.65 9.45 -9.69
C ASP A 21 -11.71 8.14 -10.47
N VAL A 22 -10.69 7.85 -11.28
CA VAL A 22 -10.54 6.51 -11.83
C VAL A 22 -10.12 5.64 -10.66
N ALA A 23 -11.00 4.73 -10.26
CA ALA A 23 -10.70 3.76 -9.22
C ALA A 23 -9.41 3.03 -9.58
N GLN A 24 -8.39 3.20 -8.75
CA GLN A 24 -7.11 2.50 -8.87
C GLN A 24 -7.24 1.17 -8.15
N ILE A 25 -7.15 0.06 -8.87
CA ILE A 25 -7.12 -1.28 -8.27
C ILE A 25 -5.70 -1.58 -7.80
N ILE A 26 -5.57 -2.01 -6.54
CA ILE A 26 -4.30 -2.33 -5.87
C ILE A 26 -4.36 -3.81 -5.45
N GLY A 27 -3.89 -4.69 -6.34
CA GLY A 27 -4.05 -6.14 -6.17
C GLY A 27 -5.51 -6.60 -6.22
N ASP A 28 -5.78 -7.81 -5.70
CA ASP A 28 -7.08 -8.46 -5.88
C ASP A 28 -8.21 -7.88 -5.03
N TYR A 29 -7.86 -7.25 -3.89
CA TYR A 29 -8.83 -6.84 -2.89
C TYR A 29 -8.73 -5.37 -2.46
N TYR A 30 -7.65 -4.66 -2.77
CA TYR A 30 -7.56 -3.24 -2.41
C TYR A 30 -7.87 -2.36 -3.61
N SER A 31 -8.41 -1.17 -3.32
CA SER A 31 -8.58 -0.13 -4.32
C SER A 31 -8.48 1.25 -3.70
N ILE A 32 -8.18 2.25 -4.52
CA ILE A 32 -8.30 3.65 -4.18
C ILE A 32 -9.35 4.24 -5.08
N ASP A 33 -10.41 4.78 -4.49
CA ASP A 33 -11.47 5.46 -5.22
C ASP A 33 -11.86 6.75 -4.47
N ARG A 34 -12.00 7.85 -5.21
CA ARG A 34 -12.36 9.18 -4.69
C ARG A 34 -11.56 9.60 -3.45
N GLY A 35 -10.24 9.34 -3.48
CA GLY A 35 -9.34 9.68 -2.37
C GLY A 35 -9.54 8.85 -1.10
N LYS A 36 -10.13 7.65 -1.21
CA LYS A 36 -10.28 6.71 -0.09
C LYS A 36 -9.68 5.38 -0.46
N VAL A 37 -9.08 4.71 0.52
CA VAL A 37 -8.55 3.36 0.38
C VAL A 37 -9.63 2.37 0.81
N TYR A 38 -9.84 1.32 0.02
CA TYR A 38 -10.79 0.25 0.30
C TYR A 38 -10.08 -1.09 0.38
N TYR A 39 -10.61 -1.97 1.25
CA TYR A 39 -10.44 -3.41 1.14
C TYR A 39 -11.80 -4.03 0.85
N LYS A 40 -11.95 -4.64 -0.33
CA LYS A 40 -13.23 -5.05 -0.90
C LYS A 40 -14.18 -3.86 -0.93
N ASN A 41 -15.24 -3.89 -0.12
CA ASN A 41 -16.25 -2.83 -0.02
C ASN A 41 -16.13 -1.99 1.27
N LYS A 42 -15.07 -2.19 2.07
CA LYS A 42 -14.86 -1.50 3.35
C LYS A 42 -13.82 -0.40 3.20
N ILE A 43 -14.14 0.80 3.67
CA ILE A 43 -13.21 1.93 3.75
C ILE A 43 -12.20 1.65 4.87
N LEU A 44 -10.92 1.87 4.58
CA LEU A 44 -9.85 1.84 5.58
C LEU A 44 -9.71 3.22 6.22
N GLU A 45 -10.37 3.42 7.34
CA GLU A 45 -10.37 4.71 8.04
C GLU A 45 -8.96 5.10 8.49
N GLY A 46 -8.55 6.32 8.14
CA GLY A 46 -7.22 6.86 8.41
C GLY A 46 -6.11 6.40 7.46
N ALA A 47 -6.42 5.57 6.45
CA ALA A 47 -5.46 5.20 5.43
C ALA A 47 -5.14 6.37 4.50
N ASN A 48 -3.86 6.58 4.19
CA ASN A 48 -3.44 7.64 3.28
C ASN A 48 -3.41 7.11 1.83
N PRO A 49 -4.34 7.52 0.95
CA PRO A 49 -4.40 7.03 -0.42
C PRO A 49 -3.20 7.44 -1.26
N LYS A 50 -2.51 8.55 -0.92
CA LYS A 50 -1.38 9.04 -1.73
C LYS A 50 -0.12 8.19 -1.59
N THR A 51 -0.03 7.43 -0.50
CA THR A 51 1.15 6.61 -0.15
C THR A 51 0.78 5.15 0.07
N ALA A 52 -0.47 4.77 -0.23
CA ALA A 52 -0.95 3.42 -0.08
C ALA A 52 -0.28 2.49 -1.11
N GLU A 53 0.35 1.43 -0.62
CA GLU A 53 1.14 0.50 -1.42
C GLU A 53 0.89 -0.94 -0.93
N LEU A 54 0.65 -1.86 -1.87
CA LEU A 54 0.56 -3.29 -1.57
C LEU A 54 1.97 -3.87 -1.56
N ILE A 55 2.40 -4.35 -0.39
CA ILE A 55 3.77 -4.81 -0.13
C ILE A 55 3.88 -6.33 0.00
N GLY A 56 2.75 -7.03 -0.01
CA GLY A 56 2.63 -8.50 0.03
C GLY A 56 1.20 -8.95 -0.30
N PHE A 57 0.94 -10.26 -0.29
CA PHE A 57 -0.29 -10.87 -0.82
C PHE A 57 -1.61 -10.27 -0.27
N SER A 58 -1.58 -9.71 0.95
CA SER A 58 -2.71 -8.94 1.51
C SER A 58 -2.27 -7.83 2.48
N LEU A 59 -0.99 -7.46 2.43
CA LEU A 59 -0.40 -6.42 3.26
C LEU A 59 -0.37 -5.12 2.49
N LEU A 60 -1.15 -4.15 2.95
CA LEU A 60 -1.12 -2.79 2.47
C LEU A 60 -0.40 -1.94 3.51
N LYS A 61 0.53 -1.08 3.09
CA LYS A 61 1.05 0.00 3.94
C LYS A 61 0.62 1.35 3.44
N ASP A 62 0.68 2.34 4.31
CA ASP A 62 0.78 3.75 3.95
C ASP A 62 1.96 4.40 4.70
N ASP A 63 2.02 5.74 4.76
CA ASP A 63 3.10 6.48 5.41
C ASP A 63 3.15 6.29 6.94
N LYS A 64 2.08 5.80 7.57
CA LYS A 64 1.93 5.72 9.04
C LYS A 64 1.38 4.41 9.55
N ASN A 65 0.78 3.60 8.68
CA ASN A 65 -0.04 2.46 9.04
C ASN A 65 0.31 1.25 8.17
N VAL A 66 0.03 0.07 8.73
CA VAL A 66 0.05 -1.20 8.01
C VAL A 66 -1.30 -1.88 8.22
N TYR A 67 -1.82 -2.49 7.16
CA TYR A 67 -3.09 -3.21 7.14
C TYR A 67 -2.87 -4.62 6.60
N TYR A 68 -3.45 -5.61 7.26
CA TYR A 68 -3.52 -6.98 6.77
C TYR A 68 -4.98 -7.35 6.55
N MET A 69 -5.33 -7.74 5.32
CA MET A 69 -6.71 -8.08 4.93
C MET A 69 -7.74 -7.01 5.34
N GLY A 70 -7.36 -5.73 5.26
CA GLY A 70 -8.20 -4.59 5.63
C GLY A 70 -8.27 -4.27 7.14
N GLU A 71 -7.55 -5.00 7.99
CA GLU A 71 -7.46 -4.70 9.42
C GLU A 71 -6.16 -3.96 9.75
N LYS A 72 -6.27 -2.84 10.47
CA LYS A 72 -5.12 -2.02 10.85
C LYS A 72 -4.31 -2.71 11.94
N ILE A 73 -3.04 -2.96 11.68
CA ILE A 73 -2.11 -3.48 12.68
C ILE A 73 -1.71 -2.33 13.61
N LYS A 74 -1.88 -2.54 14.93
CA LYS A 74 -1.52 -1.57 15.96
C LYS A 74 -0.06 -1.73 16.36
N ASP A 75 0.53 -0.64 16.86
CA ASP A 75 1.85 -0.63 17.51
C ASP A 75 3.00 -1.17 16.64
N VAL A 76 2.88 -1.01 15.31
CA VAL A 76 3.94 -1.36 14.36
C VAL A 76 5.05 -0.32 14.43
N LYS A 77 6.24 -0.71 14.89
CA LYS A 77 7.46 0.06 14.69
C LYS A 77 8.06 -0.31 13.33
N ILE A 78 8.01 0.64 12.40
CA ILE A 78 8.67 0.51 11.09
C ILE A 78 10.11 0.96 11.29
N GLU A 79 11.05 0.02 11.40
CA GLU A 79 12.46 0.37 11.57
C GLU A 79 13.13 0.70 10.24
N ASN A 80 12.79 -0.07 9.20
CA ASN A 80 13.23 0.21 7.85
C ASN A 80 12.05 0.07 6.86
N PRO A 81 11.53 1.19 6.32
CA PRO A 81 10.39 1.18 5.39
C PRO A 81 10.72 0.61 4.01
N GLU A 82 12.01 0.42 3.69
CA GLU A 82 12.49 -0.15 2.43
C GLU A 82 12.65 -1.67 2.50
N THR A 83 13.16 -2.21 3.63
CA THR A 83 13.40 -3.66 3.80
C THR A 83 12.29 -4.39 4.54
N PHE A 84 11.31 -3.67 5.12
CA PHE A 84 10.21 -4.26 5.89
C PHE A 84 10.66 -5.13 7.07
N GLU A 85 11.82 -4.81 7.66
CA GLU A 85 12.19 -5.33 8.97
C GLU A 85 11.29 -4.65 10.02
N PHE A 86 10.16 -5.30 10.32
CA PHE A 86 9.28 -4.93 11.43
C PHE A 86 9.86 -5.59 12.70
N LEU A 87 10.55 -4.82 13.55
CA LEU A 87 11.02 -5.38 14.82
C LEU A 87 9.87 -5.65 15.79
N SER A 88 10.03 -6.77 16.46
CA SER A 88 9.03 -7.75 16.90
C SER A 88 8.41 -7.52 18.28
N ASP A 89 8.49 -6.33 18.87
CA ASP A 89 8.38 -6.23 20.34
C ASP A 89 7.04 -5.70 20.88
N THR A 90 6.01 -5.50 20.06
CA THR A 90 4.73 -4.96 20.56
C THR A 90 3.50 -5.49 19.82
N ILE A 91 3.46 -6.80 19.55
CA ILE A 91 2.22 -7.46 19.12
C ILE A 91 1.72 -8.27 20.33
N ASN A 92 0.88 -7.64 21.15
CA ASN A 92 0.12 -8.32 22.20
C ASN A 92 -0.77 -9.39 21.55
N THR A 93 -0.26 -10.62 21.54
CA THR A 93 -0.86 -11.98 21.65
C THR A 93 -2.33 -12.30 21.30
N ASP A 94 -3.19 -11.37 20.92
CA ASP A 94 -4.57 -11.66 20.47
C ASP A 94 -4.72 -11.69 18.93
N SER A 95 -3.65 -11.39 18.18
CA SER A 95 -3.61 -11.38 16.70
C SER A 95 -2.73 -12.50 16.10
N LEU A 96 -2.78 -13.69 16.70
CA LEU A 96 -1.90 -14.85 16.43
C LEU A 96 -1.83 -15.26 14.95
N ASP A 97 -2.87 -15.03 14.15
CA ASP A 97 -2.93 -15.46 12.74
C ASP A 97 -2.07 -14.61 11.78
N VAL A 98 -1.75 -13.37 12.16
CA VAL A 98 -0.96 -12.45 11.32
C VAL A 98 0.52 -12.84 11.37
N PHE A 99 0.99 -13.35 12.52
CA PHE A 99 2.41 -13.56 12.80
C PHE A 99 3.00 -14.79 12.11
N ASP A 100 2.28 -15.91 12.09
CA ASP A 100 2.74 -17.14 11.43
C ASP A 100 2.90 -16.95 9.92
N ASN A 101 2.00 -16.16 9.31
CA ASN A 101 2.08 -15.82 7.89
C ASN A 101 3.15 -14.76 7.62
N LEU A 102 3.27 -13.71 8.44
CA LEU A 102 4.24 -12.63 8.21
C LEU A 102 5.68 -13.10 8.38
N SER A 103 5.95 -13.98 9.35
CA SER A 103 7.26 -14.61 9.56
C SER A 103 7.68 -15.44 8.35
N PHE A 104 6.73 -16.14 7.72
CA PHE A 104 6.97 -16.91 6.49
C PHE A 104 7.34 -16.01 5.30
N PHE A 105 6.71 -14.83 5.19
CA PHE A 105 6.99 -13.88 4.09
C PHE A 105 8.32 -13.14 4.23
N ILE A 106 8.72 -12.77 5.46
CA ILE A 106 10.05 -12.19 5.71
C ILE A 106 11.15 -13.19 5.32
N PHE A 107 10.95 -14.48 5.66
CA PHE A 107 11.89 -15.53 5.29
C PHE A 107 11.93 -15.78 3.77
N ALA A 108 10.79 -15.69 3.08
CA ALA A 108 10.68 -15.95 1.63
C ALA A 108 11.29 -14.85 0.73
N ARG A 109 11.46 -13.62 1.23
CA ARG A 109 12.19 -12.55 0.50
C ARG A 109 13.68 -12.47 0.83
N GLY A 110 14.11 -13.05 1.96
CA GLY A 110 15.51 -13.09 2.39
C GLY A 110 16.32 -14.26 1.83
N GLN A 111 15.67 -15.21 1.15
CA GLN A 111 16.34 -16.25 0.36
C GLN A 111 15.90 -16.15 -1.08
N ASP A 112 16.83 -15.73 -1.95
CA ASP A 112 16.78 -16.12 -3.35
C ASP A 112 16.91 -17.65 -3.41
N PRO A 113 15.92 -18.43 -3.90
CA PRO A 113 16.08 -19.87 -4.01
C PRO A 113 17.04 -20.26 -5.14
N LEU A 114 17.49 -19.30 -5.97
CA LEU A 114 18.37 -19.54 -7.12
C LEU A 114 19.28 -18.33 -7.42
N LEU A 115 20.28 -18.09 -6.56
CA LEU A 115 21.67 -17.72 -6.92
C LEU A 115 22.56 -17.62 -5.67
#